data_AF-A0A3D0U4F4-F1
#
_entry.id   AF-A0A3D0U4F4-F1
#
_cell.length_a   1.000
_cell.length_b   1.000
_cell.length_c   1.000
_cell.angle_alpha   90.00
_cell.angle_beta   90.00
_cell.angle_gamma   90.00
#
_symmetry.space_group_name_H-M   'P 1'
#
loop_
_entity.id
_entity.type
_entity.pdbx_description
1 polymer ?
#
loop_
_entity_poly.entity_id
_entity_poly.type
_entity_poly.pdbx_seq_one_letter_code
_entity_poly.pdbx_strand_id
1 'polypeptide(L)'
;MKRLLLATLISLVPLFAFAKGGQGLPVIVMAEDSDPNSVKRSSDIHRRVMTELQRQLATDDWYVIDESAIAAKMDWNFRDRRPKEELIKVVDLACTSEDATLCGRALVVFKIRAMAKDYGFGTKAQVRINGD
;
A
#
# COMPACT_ATOMS: atom_id res chain seq x y z
N MET A 1 -30.26 -29.39 -58.62
CA MET A 1 -30.60 -28.49 -57.48
C MET A 1 -29.46 -28.54 -56.46
N LYS A 2 -28.79 -27.41 -56.25
CA LYS A 2 -27.54 -27.25 -55.47
C LYS A 2 -27.80 -27.39 -53.97
N ARG A 3 -27.02 -28.21 -53.26
CA ARG A 3 -26.96 -28.19 -51.79
C ARG A 3 -25.72 -27.39 -51.38
N LEU A 4 -25.95 -26.24 -50.75
CA LEU A 4 -24.95 -25.29 -50.29
C LEU A 4 -24.26 -25.83 -49.02
N LEU A 5 -22.93 -25.90 -49.03
CA LEU A 5 -22.09 -26.07 -47.84
C LEU A 5 -22.14 -24.78 -47.01
N LEU A 6 -22.57 -24.88 -45.75
CA LEU A 6 -22.46 -23.78 -44.78
C LEU A 6 -21.22 -24.05 -43.90
N ALA A 7 -20.15 -23.29 -44.14
CA ALA A 7 -18.95 -23.32 -43.33
C ALA A 7 -19.10 -22.29 -42.19
N THR A 8 -19.18 -22.77 -40.95
CA THR A 8 -19.25 -21.94 -39.74
C THR A 8 -17.84 -21.52 -39.34
N LEU A 9 -17.48 -20.26 -39.59
CA LEU A 9 -16.24 -19.65 -39.05
C LEU A 9 -16.47 -19.32 -37.57
N ILE A 10 -15.76 -20.00 -36.67
CA ILE A 10 -15.68 -19.61 -35.25
C ILE A 10 -14.54 -18.60 -35.12
N SER A 11 -14.88 -17.31 -34.96
CA SER A 11 -13.91 -16.26 -34.62
C SER A 11 -13.51 -16.37 -33.16
N LEU A 12 -12.24 -16.69 -32.90
CA LEU A 12 -11.63 -16.72 -31.57
C LEU A 12 -11.42 -15.28 -31.09
N VAL A 13 -12.25 -14.79 -30.17
CA VAL A 13 -12.03 -13.49 -29.50
C VAL A 13 -11.03 -13.71 -28.36
N PRO A 14 -9.88 -13.03 -28.33
CA PRO A 14 -9.00 -13.08 -27.17
C PRO A 14 -9.65 -12.35 -26.00
N LEU A 15 -9.97 -13.08 -24.92
CA LEU A 15 -10.30 -12.50 -23.62
C LEU A 15 -9.02 -11.87 -23.05
N PHE A 16 -8.82 -10.57 -23.29
CA PHE A 16 -7.93 -9.78 -22.46
C PHE A 16 -8.66 -9.51 -21.14
N ALA A 17 -8.51 -10.41 -20.18
CA ALA A 17 -8.88 -10.16 -18.80
C ALA A 17 -7.86 -9.17 -18.21
N PHE A 18 -8.12 -7.88 -18.38
CA PHE A 18 -7.48 -6.87 -17.54
C PHE A 18 -8.03 -7.08 -16.13
N ALA A 19 -7.17 -7.49 -15.20
CA ALA A 19 -7.49 -7.41 -13.79
C ALA A 19 -7.82 -5.94 -13.47
N LYS A 20 -9.10 -5.65 -13.18
CA LYS A 20 -9.53 -4.33 -12.69
C LYS A 20 -8.94 -4.17 -11.29
N GLY A 21 -7.90 -3.34 -11.17
CA GLY A 21 -7.34 -2.94 -9.88
C GLY A 21 -8.39 -2.24 -9.01
N GLY A 22 -8.25 -2.40 -7.70
CA GLY A 22 -8.77 -1.48 -6.69
C GLY A 22 -10.27 -1.43 -6.43
N GLN A 23 -11.12 -1.18 -7.42
CA GLN A 23 -12.57 -0.93 -7.26
C GLN A 23 -12.94 -0.02 -6.06
N GLY A 24 -12.09 0.93 -5.69
CA GLY A 24 -12.27 1.78 -4.50
C GLY A 24 -12.18 1.02 -3.16
N LEU A 25 -11.62 -0.19 -3.14
CA LEU A 25 -11.48 -0.99 -1.93
C LEU A 25 -10.54 -0.27 -0.94
N PRO A 26 -10.98 -0.05 0.31
CA PRO A 26 -10.15 0.56 1.32
C PRO A 26 -9.03 -0.41 1.74
N VAL A 27 -7.79 0.02 1.62
CA VAL A 27 -6.61 -0.73 2.07
C VAL A 27 -5.87 0.13 3.09
N ILE A 28 -5.61 -0.44 4.27
CA ILE A 28 -4.82 0.23 5.28
C ILE A 28 -3.33 -0.01 4.97
N VAL A 29 -2.55 1.06 4.89
CA VAL A 29 -1.12 0.99 4.62
C VAL A 29 -0.35 1.71 5.73
N MET A 30 0.50 0.99 6.45
CA MET A 30 1.24 1.53 7.60
C MET A 30 2.70 1.11 7.61
N ALA A 31 3.56 1.95 8.20
CA ALA A 31 4.99 1.66 8.31
C ALA A 31 5.37 1.07 9.67
N GLU A 32 5.97 -0.12 9.69
CA GLU A 32 6.68 -0.62 10.87
C GLU A 32 8.06 0.04 10.94
N ASP A 33 8.29 0.83 12.00
CA ASP A 33 9.51 1.60 12.19
C ASP A 33 10.19 1.34 13.55
N SER A 34 9.83 0.26 14.24
CA SER A 34 10.37 -0.07 15.57
C SER A 34 11.89 -0.31 15.58
N ASP A 35 12.43 -0.86 14.50
CA ASP A 35 13.86 -1.11 14.33
C ASP A 35 14.63 0.22 14.31
N PRO A 36 15.62 0.43 15.20
CA PRO A 36 16.41 1.66 15.24
C PRO A 36 17.10 2.01 13.91
N ASN A 37 17.40 1.00 13.08
CA ASN A 37 18.02 1.17 11.76
C ASN A 37 17.00 1.38 10.63
N SER A 38 15.71 1.35 10.95
CA SER A 38 14.66 1.72 10.01
C SER A 38 14.46 3.24 10.00
N VAL A 39 13.87 3.72 8.90
CA VAL A 39 13.48 5.12 8.73
C VAL A 39 12.32 5.43 9.67
N LYS A 40 12.47 6.47 10.50
CA LYS A 40 11.42 6.95 11.40
C LYS A 40 10.20 7.45 10.62
N ARG A 41 9.01 7.25 11.18
CA ARG A 41 7.75 7.76 10.63
C ARG A 41 7.74 9.28 10.43
N SER A 42 8.30 10.05 11.36
CA SER A 42 8.43 11.52 11.26
C SER A 42 9.37 12.02 10.16
N SER A 43 10.13 11.15 9.49
CA SER A 43 11.13 11.56 8.50
C SER A 43 10.52 11.96 7.14
N ASP A 44 11.20 12.86 6.43
CA ASP A 44 10.83 13.23 5.06
C ASP A 44 10.93 12.04 4.08
N ILE A 45 11.82 11.07 4.35
CA ILE A 45 11.94 9.84 3.56
C ILE A 45 10.65 9.03 3.66
N HIS A 46 10.13 8.82 4.88
CA HIS A 46 8.87 8.11 5.08
C HIS A 46 7.72 8.81 4.35
N ARG A 47 7.62 10.14 4.50
CA ARG A 47 6.58 10.93 3.83
C ARG A 47 6.61 10.77 2.31
N ARG A 48 7.79 10.87 1.68
CA ARG A 48 7.93 10.69 0.23
C ARG A 48 7.55 9.30 -0.23
N VAL A 49 7.96 8.26 0.51
CA VAL A 49 7.58 6.88 0.20
C VAL A 49 6.06 6.71 0.27
N MET A 50 5.42 7.25 1.32
CA MET A 50 3.96 7.17 1.46
C MET A 50 3.24 7.90 0.33
N THR A 51 3.68 9.11 -0.04
CA THR A 51 3.10 9.87 -1.16
C THR A 51 3.19 9.11 -2.47
N GLU A 52 4.34 8.50 -2.79
CA GLU A 52 4.47 7.71 -4.02
C GLU A 52 3.66 6.42 -3.99
N LEU A 53 3.58 5.73 -2.84
CA LEU A 53 2.73 4.55 -2.69
C LEU A 53 1.26 4.90 -2.90
N GLN A 54 0.77 5.97 -2.26
CA GLN A 54 -0.59 6.48 -2.45
C GLN A 54 -0.86 6.85 -3.90
N ARG A 55 0.07 7.53 -4.57
CA ARG A 55 -0.06 7.89 -5.99
C ARG A 55 -0.17 6.66 -6.89
N GLN A 56 0.67 5.64 -6.66
CA GLN A 56 0.64 4.39 -7.43
C GLN A 56 -0.66 3.62 -7.18
N LEU A 57 -1.06 3.45 -5.92
CA LEU A 57 -2.28 2.75 -5.55
C LEU A 57 -3.55 3.47 -6.05
N ALA A 58 -3.58 4.80 -6.00
CA ALA A 58 -4.67 5.59 -6.54
C ALA A 58 -4.78 5.47 -8.08
N THR A 59 -3.66 5.26 -8.78
CA THR A 59 -3.68 5.00 -10.23
C THR A 59 -4.41 3.70 -10.56
N ASP A 60 -4.33 2.73 -9.66
CA ASP A 60 -4.99 1.42 -9.75
C ASP A 60 -6.35 1.38 -9.02
N ASP A 61 -6.96 2.54 -8.74
CA ASP A 61 -8.28 2.69 -8.10
C ASP A 61 -8.38 2.11 -6.67
N TRP A 62 -7.27 2.06 -5.93
CA TRP A 62 -7.28 1.71 -4.51
C TRP A 62 -7.49 2.94 -3.63
N TYR A 63 -8.30 2.79 -2.57
CA TYR A 63 -8.44 3.82 -1.55
C TYR A 63 -7.50 3.54 -0.38
N VAL A 64 -6.45 4.34 -0.23
CA VAL A 64 -5.45 4.13 0.83
C VAL A 64 -5.88 4.85 2.11
N ILE A 65 -6.00 4.08 3.19
CA ILE A 65 -6.14 4.59 4.55
C ILE A 65 -4.76 4.51 5.19
N ASP A 66 -4.08 5.65 5.32
CA ASP A 66 -2.82 5.69 6.05
C ASP A 66 -3.08 5.89 7.55
N GLU A 67 -2.00 5.76 8.32
CA GLU A 67 -2.04 5.97 9.75
C GLU A 67 -2.57 7.38 10.06
N SER A 68 -2.07 8.43 9.40
CA SER A 68 -2.48 9.83 9.59
C SER A 68 -3.98 10.06 9.46
N ALA A 69 -4.64 9.39 8.51
CA ALA A 69 -6.09 9.41 8.34
C ALA A 69 -6.82 8.80 9.56
N ILE A 70 -6.31 7.68 10.09
CA ILE A 70 -6.85 7.06 11.30
C ILE A 70 -6.68 7.98 12.52
N ALA A 71 -5.50 8.58 12.70
CA ALA A 71 -5.27 9.54 13.80
C ALA A 71 -6.24 10.71 13.78
N ALA A 72 -6.38 11.34 12.62
CA ALA A 72 -7.17 12.55 12.47
C ALA A 72 -8.64 12.31 12.85
N LYS A 73 -9.17 11.12 12.55
CA LYS A 73 -10.54 10.75 12.92
C LYS A 73 -10.70 10.28 14.37
N MET A 74 -9.65 9.67 14.93
CA MET A 74 -9.66 9.11 16.29
C MET A 74 -9.13 10.09 17.35
N ASP A 75 -8.83 11.34 16.97
CA ASP A 75 -8.16 12.36 17.80
C ASP A 75 -6.89 11.84 18.50
N TRP A 76 -6.10 11.03 17.78
CA TRP A 76 -4.93 10.35 18.34
C TRP A 76 -3.63 10.92 17.77
N ASN A 77 -2.69 11.28 18.65
CA ASN A 77 -1.30 11.58 18.29
C ASN A 77 -0.44 10.33 18.09
N PHE A 78 0.30 10.31 16.99
CA PHE A 78 1.27 9.27 16.70
C PHE A 78 2.66 9.54 17.23
N ARG A 79 3.39 8.45 17.44
CA ARG A 79 4.79 8.44 17.84
C ARG A 79 5.61 7.64 16.84
N ASP A 80 6.89 7.98 16.76
CA ASP A 80 7.87 7.18 16.04
C ASP A 80 8.13 5.85 16.77
N ARG A 81 8.71 4.89 16.04
CA ARG A 81 9.22 3.61 16.57
C ARG A 81 8.13 2.67 17.08
N ARG A 82 7.12 2.40 16.27
CA ARG A 82 6.05 1.44 16.59
C ARG A 82 6.29 0.05 16.00
N PRO A 83 6.15 -1.00 16.82
CA PRO A 83 6.26 -2.38 16.35
C PRO A 83 4.97 -2.82 15.66
N LYS A 84 5.06 -3.89 14.87
CA LYS A 84 3.95 -4.40 14.04
C LYS A 84 2.70 -4.72 14.86
N GLU A 85 2.88 -5.25 16.07
CA GLU A 85 1.79 -5.61 16.98
C GLU A 85 0.99 -4.40 17.44
N GLU A 86 1.65 -3.25 17.61
CA GLU A 86 0.95 -2.00 17.94
C GLU A 86 0.15 -1.48 16.74
N LEU A 87 0.68 -1.61 15.53
CA LEU A 87 -0.04 -1.23 14.30
C LEU A 87 -1.29 -2.09 14.10
N ILE A 88 -1.21 -3.39 14.35
CA ILE A 88 -2.38 -4.28 14.27
C ILE A 88 -3.46 -3.83 15.28
N LYS A 89 -3.08 -3.47 16.50
CA LYS A 89 -4.03 -2.93 17.49
C LYS A 89 -4.67 -1.62 17.03
N VAL A 90 -3.94 -0.76 16.34
CA VAL A 90 -4.50 0.48 15.74
C VAL A 90 -5.59 0.12 14.73
N VAL A 91 -5.35 -0.90 13.89
CA VAL A 91 -6.32 -1.38 12.90
C VAL A 91 -7.55 -1.98 13.56
N ASP A 92 -7.35 -2.81 14.58
CA ASP A 92 -8.46 -3.39 15.34
C ASP A 92 -9.34 -2.28 15.95
N LEU A 93 -8.71 -1.28 16.57
CA LEU A 93 -9.42 -0.12 17.13
C LEU A 93 -10.18 0.65 16.04
N ALA A 94 -9.53 0.93 14.91
CA ALA A 94 -10.16 1.60 13.77
C ALA A 94 -11.38 0.81 13.25
N CYS A 95 -11.28 -0.51 13.17
CA CYS A 95 -12.37 -1.39 12.73
C CYS A 95 -13.51 -1.56 13.74
N THR A 96 -13.25 -1.36 15.03
CA THR A 96 -14.28 -1.36 16.08
C THR A 96 -14.91 0.01 16.33
N SER A 97 -14.38 1.06 15.71
CA SER A 97 -14.92 2.42 15.84
C SER A 97 -16.30 2.57 15.20
N GLU A 98 -17.02 3.63 15.56
CA GLU A 98 -18.32 3.93 14.95
C GLU A 98 -18.20 4.34 13.47
N ASP A 99 -17.01 4.77 13.05
CA ASP A 99 -16.75 5.15 11.67
C ASP A 99 -16.24 3.95 10.85
N ALA A 100 -17.17 3.27 10.19
CA ALA A 100 -16.88 2.13 9.32
C ALA A 100 -15.93 2.46 8.15
N THR A 101 -15.72 3.74 7.82
CA THR A 101 -14.77 4.14 6.76
C THR A 101 -13.32 3.98 7.18
N LEU A 102 -13.04 3.84 8.48
CA LEU A 102 -11.71 3.58 9.01
C LEU A 102 -11.29 2.11 8.92
N CYS A 103 -12.24 1.20 8.66
CA CYS A 103 -11.95 -0.22 8.56
C CYS A 103 -11.60 -0.62 7.12
N GLY A 104 -10.33 -0.92 6.88
CA GLY A 104 -9.84 -1.46 5.61
C GLY A 104 -10.25 -2.91 5.38
N ARG A 105 -10.27 -3.33 4.11
CA ARG A 105 -10.45 -4.74 3.69
C ARG A 105 -9.15 -5.53 3.71
N ALA A 106 -8.03 -4.85 3.63
CA ALA A 106 -6.70 -5.42 3.73
C ALA A 106 -5.79 -4.48 4.53
N LEU A 107 -4.80 -5.09 5.18
CA LEU A 107 -3.73 -4.40 5.87
C LEU A 107 -2.41 -4.72 5.15
N VAL A 108 -1.68 -3.68 4.79
CA VAL A 108 -0.30 -3.77 4.31
C VAL A 108 0.60 -3.10 5.32
N VAL A 109 1.58 -3.85 5.82
CA VAL A 109 2.61 -3.29 6.71
C VAL A 109 3.94 -3.33 5.98
N PHE A 110 4.62 -2.20 5.90
CA PHE A 110 5.93 -2.12 5.25
C PHE A 110 6.99 -1.52 6.18
N LYS A 111 8.25 -1.83 5.90
CA LYS A 111 9.41 -1.33 6.63
C LYS A 111 10.39 -0.70 5.65
N ILE A 112 10.83 0.52 5.93
CA ILE A 112 11.87 1.20 5.15
C ILE A 112 13.19 1.13 5.93
N ARG A 113 14.24 0.63 5.28
CA ARG A 113 15.62 0.77 5.73
C ARG A 113 16.39 1.63 4.73
N ALA A 114 16.99 2.71 5.20
CA ALA A 114 17.86 3.56 4.39
C ALA A 114 19.25 3.59 5.00
N MET A 115 20.28 3.29 4.20
CA MET A 115 21.68 3.30 4.60
C MET A 115 22.46 4.15 3.62
N ALA A 116 23.33 5.01 4.13
CA ALA A 116 24.33 5.73 3.34
C ALA A 116 25.72 5.28 3.80
N LYS A 117 26.54 4.84 2.87
CA LYS A 117 27.93 4.47 3.14
C LYS A 117 28.86 5.31 2.28
N ASP A 118 29.75 6.04 2.93
CA ASP A 118 30.82 6.78 2.28
C ASP A 118 31.96 5.81 1.94
N TYR A 119 32.45 5.88 0.70
CA TYR A 119 33.57 5.09 0.19
C TYR A 119 34.82 5.94 -0.08
N GLY A 120 34.82 7.23 0.28
CA GLY A 120 35.93 8.17 0.10
C GLY A 120 36.04 8.77 -1.30
N PHE A 121 35.52 8.10 -2.32
CA PHE A 121 35.37 8.61 -3.70
C PHE A 121 33.90 8.86 -4.09
N GLY A 122 32.97 8.63 -3.16
CA GLY A 122 31.54 8.82 -3.35
C GLY A 122 30.70 8.15 -2.27
N THR A 123 29.46 8.60 -2.12
CA THR A 123 28.50 8.07 -1.16
C THR A 123 27.52 7.13 -1.85
N LYS A 124 27.43 5.89 -1.39
CA LYS A 124 26.40 4.95 -1.83
C LYS A 124 25.20 5.03 -0.90
N ALA A 125 24.05 5.44 -1.43
CA ALA A 125 22.77 5.30 -0.74
C ALA A 125 22.11 3.97 -1.13
N GLN A 126 21.58 3.24 -0.15
CA GLN A 126 20.82 2.01 -0.34
C GLN A 126 19.51 2.12 0.43
N VAL A 127 18.39 2.00 -0.26
CA VAL A 127 17.06 1.95 0.34
C VAL A 127 16.48 0.56 0.10
N ARG A 128 15.93 -0.05 1.14
CA ARG A 128 15.21 -1.31 1.08
C ARG A 128 13.84 -1.12 1.69
N ILE A 129 12.81 -1.46 0.92
CA ILE A 129 11.42 -1.50 1.37
C ILE A 129 11.03 -2.98 1.36
N ASN A 130 10.59 -3.49 2.51
CA ASN A 130 9.98 -4.82 2.63
C ASN A 130 8.54 -4.63 3.10
N GLY A 131 7.62 -5.51 2.74
CA GLY A 131 6.26 -5.49 3.26
C GLY A 131 5.64 -6.87 3.31
N ASP A 132 4.63 -7.00 4.17
CA ASP A 132 3.84 -8.20 4.41
C ASP A 132 2.34 -7.89 4.28
#